data_AF-A0A369XJ31-F1
#
_entry.id   AF-A0A369XJ31-F1
#
_cell.length_a   1.000
_cell.length_b   1.000
_cell.length_c   1.000
_cell.angle_alpha   90.00
_cell.angle_beta   90.00
_cell.angle_gamma   90.00
#
_symmetry.space_group_name_H-M   'P 1'
#
loop_
_entity.id
_entity.type
_entity.pdbx_description
1 polymer ?
#
loop_
_entity_poly.entity_id
_entity_poly.type
_entity_poly.pdbx_seq_one_letter_code
_entity_poly.pdbx_strand_id
1 'polypeptide(L)'
;MSEYQYYEFQAIDRPLTAAEMSELRSVSTRARITPTSFVNEYSWGDFKGQPEVWMERYFDAFLYLANWGTRIVKLRLPPRLLNPATALAYFGSDSAFVNVKSGKLILSFSSDDEDGGEWVDGEGLLSSLISVRAELARGDLRALYLGWLLRVQAGEIDSKEAEPPVPPGLGQLSASLDSLADFLRIDGDLLHVAARASSPLAELALDRDEFLAWLGTLATAEKDEVITKLVVESDQAAVAELLQRFLRQPGAAGTGPTITSARTVRQLLAAAAAHAKERKRIEAEHQAAEKIRREREVAVAREKHLDALVGREAGLWIEVETLVASTQAAGYDQALQHLLDLRDLAARGRGGDFRLRIESLRQAHARKPAFIKRLAKAGL
;
A
#
# COMPACT_ATOMS: atom_id res chain seq x y z
N MET A 1 12.20 -4.86 20.07
CA MET A 1 11.12 -3.88 19.83
C MET A 1 9.98 -4.23 20.75
N SER A 2 9.26 -3.25 21.31
CA SER A 2 8.02 -3.54 22.05
C SER A 2 6.98 -4.12 21.09
N GLU A 3 6.22 -5.11 21.54
CA GLU A 3 5.10 -5.66 20.79
C GLU A 3 4.09 -4.55 20.51
N TYR A 4 3.53 -4.51 19.30
CA TYR A 4 2.41 -3.63 18.96
C TYR A 4 1.38 -4.43 18.18
N GLN A 5 0.15 -4.38 18.67
CA GLN A 5 -1.00 -5.03 18.05
C GLN A 5 -2.16 -4.03 17.98
N TYR A 6 -2.79 -3.94 16.82
CA TYR A 6 -3.97 -3.13 16.58
C TYR A 6 -5.14 -4.03 16.19
N TYR A 7 -6.27 -3.86 16.86
CA TYR A 7 -7.52 -4.58 16.60
C TYR A 7 -8.62 -3.57 16.34
N GLU A 8 -9.31 -3.72 15.22
CA GLU A 8 -10.48 -2.91 14.88
C GLU A 8 -11.60 -3.79 14.36
N PHE A 9 -12.80 -3.60 14.90
CA PHE A 9 -14.02 -4.21 14.42
C PHE A 9 -15.05 -3.14 14.10
N GLN A 10 -15.84 -3.37 13.05
CA GLN A 10 -16.93 -2.47 12.67
C GLN A 10 -18.23 -3.22 12.42
N ALA A 11 -19.33 -2.64 12.93
CA ALA A 11 -20.69 -3.10 12.71
C ALA A 11 -21.36 -2.16 11.70
N ILE A 12 -21.76 -2.73 10.56
CA ILE A 12 -22.23 -2.00 9.38
C ILE A 12 -23.73 -2.20 9.20
N ASP A 13 -24.20 -3.44 9.33
CA ASP A 13 -25.60 -3.79 9.04
C ASP A 13 -26.53 -3.33 10.16
N ARG A 14 -26.07 -3.41 11.41
CA ARG A 14 -26.81 -2.91 12.58
C ARG A 14 -25.87 -2.34 13.63
N PRO A 15 -26.28 -1.30 14.36
CA PRO A 15 -25.53 -0.87 15.54
C PRO A 15 -25.60 -1.92 16.65
N LEU A 16 -24.58 -1.93 17.49
CA LEU A 16 -24.52 -2.68 18.73
C LEU A 16 -25.51 -2.12 19.74
N THR A 17 -26.19 -3.01 20.45
CA THR A 17 -27.04 -2.67 21.58
C THR A 17 -26.21 -2.32 22.82
N ALA A 18 -26.82 -1.66 23.80
CA ALA A 18 -26.16 -1.35 25.07
C ALA A 18 -25.68 -2.61 25.82
N ALA A 19 -26.44 -3.71 25.75
CA ALA A 19 -26.07 -4.99 26.35
C ALA A 19 -24.83 -5.59 25.66
N GLU A 20 -24.79 -5.57 24.33
CA GLU A 20 -23.64 -6.08 23.56
C GLU A 20 -22.38 -5.23 23.81
N MET A 21 -22.51 -3.91 23.85
CA MET A 21 -21.38 -3.04 24.20
C MET A 21 -20.86 -3.31 25.62
N SER A 22 -21.75 -3.61 26.57
CA SER A 22 -21.36 -4.01 27.94
C SER A 22 -20.64 -5.36 27.97
N GLU A 23 -21.06 -6.33 27.15
CA GLU A 23 -20.38 -7.63 27.00
C GLU A 23 -18.96 -7.43 26.46
N LEU A 24 -18.80 -6.65 25.40
CA LEU A 24 -17.48 -6.33 24.82
C LEU A 24 -16.57 -5.57 25.82
N ARG A 25 -17.14 -4.65 26.59
CA ARG A 25 -16.43 -3.90 27.65
C ARG A 25 -15.89 -4.81 28.75
N SER A 26 -16.57 -5.91 29.04
CA SER A 26 -16.11 -6.89 30.03
C SER A 26 -14.85 -7.65 29.59
N VAL A 27 -14.63 -7.75 28.27
CA VAL A 27 -13.45 -8.41 27.68
C VAL A 27 -12.26 -7.45 27.57
N SER A 28 -12.51 -6.20 27.18
CA SER A 28 -11.47 -5.17 27.13
C SER A 28 -11.92 -3.86 27.78
N THR A 29 -11.26 -3.52 28.89
CA THR A 29 -11.50 -2.27 29.60
C THR A 29 -10.91 -1.07 28.88
N ARG A 30 -9.84 -1.25 28.10
CA ARG A 30 -9.09 -0.17 27.41
C ARG A 30 -9.61 0.15 26.01
N ALA A 31 -10.40 -0.73 25.41
CA ALA A 31 -10.90 -0.53 24.05
C ALA A 31 -11.79 0.71 23.91
N ARG A 32 -11.72 1.41 22.78
CA ARG A 32 -12.75 2.37 22.37
C ARG A 32 -13.93 1.58 21.81
N ILE A 33 -15.11 1.69 22.42
CA ILE A 33 -16.32 0.97 21.99
C ILE A 33 -17.41 1.99 21.72
N THR A 34 -18.00 1.91 20.54
CA THR A 34 -19.12 2.73 20.08
C THR A 34 -20.22 1.80 19.55
N PRO A 35 -21.42 2.32 19.22
CA PRO A 35 -22.46 1.51 18.59
C PRO A 35 -22.04 0.89 17.25
N THR A 36 -21.00 1.37 16.58
CA THR A 36 -20.57 0.88 15.27
C THR A 36 -19.15 0.35 15.25
N SER A 37 -18.39 0.43 16.35
CA SER A 37 -16.98 0.03 16.36
C SER A 37 -16.47 -0.45 17.70
N PHE A 38 -15.45 -1.31 17.64
CA PHE A 38 -14.58 -1.66 18.75
C PHE A 38 -13.14 -1.50 18.26
N VAL A 39 -12.34 -0.68 18.94
CA VAL A 39 -10.93 -0.44 18.60
C VAL A 39 -10.08 -0.67 19.83
N ASN A 40 -8.97 -1.37 19.69
CA ASN A 40 -8.07 -1.61 20.80
C ASN A 40 -6.62 -1.76 20.33
N GLU A 41 -5.72 -1.18 21.12
CA GLU A 41 -4.28 -1.21 20.89
C GLU A 41 -3.59 -1.87 22.08
N TYR A 42 -2.65 -2.76 21.79
CA TYR A 42 -1.83 -3.42 22.79
C TYR A 42 -0.36 -3.14 22.54
N SER A 43 0.35 -2.77 23.60
CA SER A 43 1.82 -2.67 23.61
C SER A 43 2.50 -3.80 24.42
N TRP A 44 1.69 -4.60 25.14
CA TRP A 44 2.12 -5.74 25.96
C TRP A 44 0.93 -6.69 26.17
N GLY A 45 1.12 -8.00 25.91
CA GLY A 45 0.11 -9.06 26.11
C GLY A 45 -0.91 -9.17 24.98
N ASP A 46 -1.81 -10.15 25.08
CA ASP A 46 -2.70 -10.53 23.99
C ASP A 46 -4.16 -10.09 24.17
N PHE A 47 -4.84 -9.94 23.04
CA PHE A 47 -6.28 -9.76 22.98
C PHE A 47 -7.01 -10.99 23.52
N LYS A 48 -7.80 -10.79 24.58
CA LYS A 48 -8.57 -11.86 25.26
C LYS A 48 -9.88 -12.22 24.56
N GLY A 49 -10.26 -11.46 23.53
CA GLY A 49 -11.47 -11.74 22.75
C GLY A 49 -11.23 -12.84 21.71
N GLN A 50 -12.33 -13.32 21.12
CA GLN A 50 -12.29 -14.30 20.04
C GLN A 50 -12.83 -13.65 18.77
N PRO A 51 -11.97 -13.18 17.85
CA PRO A 51 -12.39 -12.47 16.65
C PRO A 51 -13.45 -13.21 15.84
N GLU A 52 -13.35 -14.54 15.74
CA GLU A 52 -14.32 -15.35 14.99
C GLU A 52 -15.72 -15.29 15.60
N VAL A 53 -15.81 -15.47 16.92
CA VAL A 53 -17.11 -15.39 17.63
C VAL A 53 -17.70 -13.98 17.51
N TRP A 54 -16.86 -12.95 17.55
CA TRP A 54 -17.29 -11.57 17.47
C TRP A 54 -17.76 -11.18 16.07
N MET A 55 -17.10 -11.65 15.02
CA MET A 55 -17.56 -11.53 13.64
C MET A 55 -18.89 -12.27 13.43
N GLU A 56 -19.02 -13.46 14.01
CA GLU A 56 -20.26 -14.23 13.94
C GLU A 56 -21.42 -13.55 14.66
N ARG A 57 -21.20 -12.86 15.80
CA ARG A 57 -22.29 -12.30 16.62
C ARG A 57 -22.59 -10.83 16.34
N TYR A 58 -21.56 -10.00 16.23
CA TYR A 58 -21.68 -8.55 16.38
C TYR A 58 -21.24 -7.77 15.15
N PHE A 59 -20.10 -8.13 14.56
CA PHE A 59 -19.40 -7.27 13.60
C PHE A 59 -19.49 -7.77 12.17
N ASP A 60 -19.30 -6.84 11.23
CA ASP A 60 -19.33 -7.07 9.79
C ASP A 60 -17.96 -6.99 9.14
N ALA A 61 -17.03 -6.28 9.78
CA ALA A 61 -15.66 -6.17 9.33
C ALA A 61 -14.69 -6.21 10.52
N PHE A 62 -13.51 -6.76 10.28
CA PHE A 62 -12.44 -6.86 11.26
C PHE A 62 -11.10 -6.62 10.60
N LEU A 63 -10.22 -5.90 11.28
CA LEU A 63 -8.83 -5.70 10.93
C LEU A 63 -7.95 -6.01 12.14
N TYR A 64 -6.86 -6.71 11.88
CA TYR A 64 -5.77 -6.90 12.81
C TYR A 64 -4.43 -6.62 12.13
N LEU A 65 -3.56 -5.94 12.85
CA LEU A 65 -2.21 -5.61 12.42
C LEU A 65 -1.26 -5.78 13.59
N ALA A 66 -0.12 -6.41 13.35
CA ALA A 66 0.97 -6.44 14.31
C ALA A 66 2.32 -6.02 13.70
N ASN A 67 3.17 -5.43 14.53
CA ASN A 67 4.48 -4.94 14.09
C ASN A 67 5.49 -6.05 13.74
N TRP A 68 5.19 -7.31 14.03
CA TRP A 68 5.95 -8.47 13.56
C TRP A 68 5.50 -8.97 12.18
N GLY A 69 4.59 -8.27 11.50
CA GLY A 69 4.30 -8.51 10.09
C GLY A 69 2.92 -9.11 9.80
N THR A 70 2.21 -9.67 10.77
CA THR A 70 0.87 -10.25 10.55
C THR A 70 -0.17 -9.16 10.27
N ARG A 71 -0.90 -9.31 9.16
CA ARG A 71 -2.01 -8.44 8.74
C ARG A 71 -3.22 -9.30 8.39
N ILE A 72 -4.35 -9.05 9.02
CA ILE A 72 -5.58 -9.80 8.79
C ILE A 72 -6.72 -8.83 8.54
N VAL A 73 -7.50 -9.08 7.50
CA VAL A 73 -8.80 -8.43 7.30
C VAL A 73 -9.88 -9.48 7.09
N LYS A 74 -11.04 -9.28 7.70
CA LYS A 74 -12.20 -10.15 7.53
C LYS A 74 -13.43 -9.35 7.17
N LEU A 75 -14.20 -9.86 6.24
CA LEU A 75 -15.44 -9.26 5.76
C LEU A 75 -16.57 -10.28 5.83
N ARG A 76 -17.62 -9.93 6.57
CA ARG A 76 -18.83 -10.74 6.68
C ARG A 76 -19.86 -10.29 5.67
N LEU A 77 -20.41 -11.24 4.91
CA LEU A 77 -21.51 -11.01 3.99
C LEU A 77 -22.66 -12.00 4.22
N PRO A 78 -23.91 -11.58 3.95
CA PRO A 78 -25.03 -12.50 3.78
C PRO A 78 -24.77 -13.47 2.61
N PRO A 79 -24.96 -14.80 2.79
CA PRO A 79 -24.75 -15.79 1.73
C PRO A 79 -25.61 -15.59 0.46
N ARG A 80 -26.73 -14.86 0.57
CA ARG A 80 -27.56 -14.47 -0.59
C ARG A 80 -26.89 -13.47 -1.52
N LEU A 81 -25.94 -12.67 -1.01
CA LEU A 81 -25.21 -11.68 -1.80
C LEU A 81 -23.93 -12.25 -2.40
N LEU A 82 -23.32 -13.23 -1.73
CA LEU A 82 -22.17 -13.96 -2.24
C LEU A 82 -22.37 -15.45 -1.99
N ASN A 83 -22.54 -16.20 -3.07
CA ASN A 83 -22.68 -17.66 -2.98
C ASN A 83 -21.37 -18.27 -2.44
N PRO A 84 -21.43 -19.10 -1.38
CA PRO A 84 -20.26 -19.82 -0.87
C PRO A 84 -19.45 -20.56 -1.93
N ALA A 85 -20.10 -21.18 -2.91
CA ALA A 85 -19.41 -21.90 -3.99
C ALA A 85 -18.57 -20.95 -4.87
N THR A 86 -19.04 -19.71 -5.07
CA THR A 86 -18.26 -18.69 -5.79
C THR A 86 -17.03 -18.26 -4.99
N ALA A 87 -17.16 -18.07 -3.67
CA ALA A 87 -16.02 -17.74 -2.81
C ALA A 87 -14.98 -18.89 -2.79
N LEU A 88 -15.45 -20.13 -2.64
CA LEU A 88 -14.61 -21.34 -2.64
C LEU A 88 -13.87 -21.59 -3.96
N ALA A 89 -14.30 -20.99 -5.08
CA ALA A 89 -13.57 -21.09 -6.34
C ALA A 89 -12.23 -20.32 -6.31
N TYR A 90 -12.08 -19.35 -5.40
CA TYR A 90 -10.87 -18.54 -5.23
C TYR A 90 -10.15 -18.86 -3.91
N PHE A 91 -10.91 -19.17 -2.86
CA PHE A 91 -10.42 -19.27 -1.49
C PHE A 91 -10.12 -20.73 -1.11
N GLY A 92 -9.16 -20.91 -0.19
CA GLY A 92 -8.72 -22.22 0.29
C GLY A 92 -8.35 -22.15 1.77
N SER A 93 -7.10 -22.46 2.12
CA SER A 93 -6.59 -22.37 3.49
C SER A 93 -5.76 -21.09 3.72
N ASP A 94 -5.46 -20.85 5.00
CA ASP A 94 -4.41 -19.94 5.49
C ASP A 94 -4.49 -18.48 5.01
N SER A 95 -3.89 -18.12 3.87
CA SER A 95 -3.82 -16.71 3.45
C SER A 95 -5.14 -16.14 2.91
N ALA A 96 -6.02 -16.97 2.34
CA ALA A 96 -7.39 -16.54 2.02
C ALA A 96 -8.38 -17.70 2.13
N PHE A 97 -9.29 -17.62 3.11
CA PHE A 97 -10.24 -18.69 3.40
C PHE A 97 -11.62 -18.15 3.72
N VAL A 98 -12.64 -18.98 3.48
CA VAL A 98 -14.04 -18.65 3.70
C VAL A 98 -14.63 -19.56 4.77
N ASN A 99 -15.32 -18.94 5.73
CA ASN A 99 -16.04 -19.66 6.77
C ASN A 99 -17.54 -19.42 6.61
N VAL A 100 -18.32 -20.50 6.54
CA VAL A 100 -19.78 -20.46 6.45
C VAL A 100 -20.35 -21.05 7.73
N LYS A 101 -20.86 -20.19 8.61
CA LYS A 101 -21.44 -20.57 9.90
C LYS A 101 -22.66 -19.73 10.21
N SER A 102 -23.68 -20.34 10.83
CA SER A 102 -24.84 -19.63 11.35
C SER A 102 -25.54 -18.73 10.32
N GLY A 103 -25.61 -19.17 9.05
CA GLY A 103 -26.19 -18.39 7.96
C GLY A 103 -25.37 -17.16 7.53
N LYS A 104 -24.10 -17.08 7.92
CA LYS A 104 -23.16 -16.00 7.62
C LYS A 104 -21.97 -16.54 6.85
N LEU A 105 -21.50 -15.77 5.87
CA LEU A 105 -20.27 -16.03 5.14
C LEU A 105 -19.23 -15.00 5.59
N ILE A 106 -18.06 -15.47 6.04
CA ILE A 106 -16.94 -14.61 6.46
C ILE A 106 -15.76 -14.92 5.57
N LEU A 107 -15.36 -13.93 4.77
CA LEU A 107 -14.12 -13.95 4.00
C LEU A 107 -13.00 -13.50 4.92
N SER A 108 -11.89 -14.25 4.97
CA SER A 108 -10.70 -13.90 5.72
C SER A 108 -9.51 -13.82 4.78
N PHE A 109 -8.73 -12.76 4.92
CA PHE A 109 -7.46 -12.55 4.23
C PHE A 109 -6.37 -12.39 5.29
N SER A 110 -5.27 -13.10 5.15
CA SER A 110 -4.14 -13.10 6.07
C SER A 110 -2.85 -12.97 5.28
N SER A 111 -2.08 -11.93 5.57
CA SER A 111 -0.74 -11.70 5.02
C SER A 111 0.23 -11.71 6.18
N ASP A 112 1.16 -12.67 6.19
CA ASP A 112 2.25 -12.72 7.16
C ASP A 112 3.59 -12.44 6.46
N ASP A 113 4.54 -11.89 7.20
CA ASP A 113 5.84 -11.44 6.70
C ASP A 113 6.87 -11.66 7.80
N GLU A 114 7.58 -12.78 7.69
CA GLU A 114 8.48 -13.30 8.73
C GLU A 114 9.68 -12.38 9.01
N ASP A 115 10.03 -11.49 8.07
CA ASP A 115 11.12 -10.52 8.24
C ASP A 115 10.72 -9.31 9.12
N GLY A 116 9.46 -9.26 9.55
CA GLY A 116 8.89 -8.17 10.34
C GLY A 116 8.48 -6.99 9.47
N GLY A 117 7.36 -6.36 9.83
CA GLY A 117 6.81 -5.23 9.08
C GLY A 117 7.45 -3.90 9.43
N GLU A 118 7.41 -2.95 8.49
CA GLU A 118 7.51 -1.52 8.83
C GLU A 118 6.44 -1.16 9.87
N TRP A 119 6.74 -0.22 10.77
CA TRP A 119 5.75 0.28 11.71
C TRP A 119 4.62 0.96 10.94
N VAL A 120 3.42 0.40 11.03
CA VAL A 120 2.21 0.92 10.37
C VAL A 120 1.21 1.29 11.47
N ASP A 121 0.69 2.52 11.39
CA ASP A 121 -0.42 2.95 12.22
C ASP A 121 -1.72 2.28 11.73
N GLY A 122 -2.48 1.72 12.67
CA GLY A 122 -3.72 1.00 12.35
C GLY A 122 -4.90 1.93 12.07
N GLU A 123 -4.85 3.17 12.57
CA GLU A 123 -6.01 4.07 12.50
C GLU A 123 -6.40 4.40 11.05
N GLY A 124 -7.68 4.25 10.73
CA GLY A 124 -8.24 4.56 9.41
C GLY A 124 -8.07 3.47 8.35
N LEU A 125 -7.25 2.44 8.59
CA LEU A 125 -7.04 1.36 7.61
C LEU A 125 -8.31 0.56 7.34
N LEU A 126 -9.08 0.17 8.36
CA LEU A 126 -10.31 -0.58 8.10
C LEU A 126 -11.31 0.28 7.33
N SER A 127 -11.32 1.60 7.56
CA SER A 127 -12.22 2.52 6.88
C SER A 127 -11.97 2.60 5.37
N SER A 128 -10.72 2.49 4.91
CA SER A 128 -10.42 2.42 3.47
C SER A 128 -10.83 1.09 2.83
N LEU A 129 -10.98 0.03 3.61
CA LEU A 129 -11.30 -1.33 3.15
C LEU A 129 -12.80 -1.66 3.19
N ILE A 130 -13.62 -0.92 3.95
CA ILE A 130 -15.07 -1.22 4.11
C ILE A 130 -15.81 -1.31 2.78
N SER A 131 -15.47 -0.44 1.81
CA SER A 131 -16.13 -0.42 0.50
C SER A 131 -15.96 -1.73 -0.28
N VAL A 132 -14.91 -2.51 -0.01
CA VAL A 132 -14.73 -3.85 -0.60
C VAL A 132 -15.94 -4.74 -0.31
N ARG A 133 -16.52 -4.65 0.89
CA ARG A 133 -17.73 -5.41 1.25
C ARG A 133 -18.92 -5.03 0.38
N ALA A 134 -19.11 -3.73 0.14
CA ALA A 134 -20.20 -3.23 -0.71
C ALA A 134 -19.99 -3.62 -2.19
N GLU A 135 -18.76 -3.66 -2.66
CA GLU A 135 -18.41 -4.13 -4.00
C GLU A 135 -18.71 -5.63 -4.15
N LEU A 136 -18.26 -6.47 -3.21
CA LEU A 136 -18.60 -7.89 -3.15
C LEU A 136 -20.13 -8.11 -3.11
N ALA A 137 -20.85 -7.30 -2.33
CA ALA A 137 -22.30 -7.33 -2.24
C ALA A 137 -22.99 -6.97 -3.57
N ARG A 138 -22.32 -6.26 -4.48
CA ARG A 138 -22.82 -5.96 -5.84
C ARG A 138 -22.42 -7.02 -6.88
N GLY A 139 -21.66 -8.03 -6.47
CA GLY A 139 -21.18 -9.10 -7.36
C GLY A 139 -19.80 -8.82 -7.96
N ASP A 140 -19.08 -7.82 -7.46
CA ASP A 140 -17.68 -7.60 -7.85
C ASP A 140 -16.78 -8.66 -7.21
N LEU A 141 -16.23 -9.55 -8.03
CA LEU A 141 -15.41 -10.67 -7.58
C LEU A 141 -13.91 -10.33 -7.52
N ARG A 142 -13.51 -9.08 -7.82
CA ARG A 142 -12.08 -8.69 -7.84
C ARG A 142 -11.40 -8.89 -6.49
N ALA A 143 -12.08 -8.61 -5.39
CA ALA A 143 -11.55 -8.90 -4.05
C ALA A 143 -11.31 -10.39 -3.81
N LEU A 144 -12.14 -11.28 -4.38
CA LEU A 144 -11.91 -12.73 -4.28
C LEU A 144 -10.67 -13.14 -5.08
N TYR A 145 -10.50 -12.56 -6.26
CA TYR A 145 -9.31 -12.80 -7.09
C TYR A 145 -8.03 -12.26 -6.42
N LEU A 146 -8.08 -11.12 -5.73
CA LEU A 146 -6.97 -10.62 -4.91
C LEU A 146 -6.62 -11.61 -3.78
N GLY A 147 -7.63 -12.21 -3.13
CA GLY A 147 -7.40 -13.29 -2.16
C GLY A 147 -6.75 -14.52 -2.79
N TRP A 148 -7.13 -14.89 -4.02
CA TRP A 148 -6.46 -15.98 -4.75
C TRP A 148 -5.00 -15.64 -5.10
N LEU A 149 -4.70 -14.42 -5.56
CA LEU A 149 -3.32 -13.97 -5.80
C LEU A 149 -2.48 -13.99 -4.54
N LEU A 150 -3.04 -13.60 -3.40
CA LEU A 150 -2.40 -13.68 -2.10
C LEU A 150 -1.98 -15.12 -1.77
N ARG A 151 -2.81 -16.11 -2.07
CA ARG A 151 -2.47 -17.54 -1.89
C ARG A 151 -1.41 -18.03 -2.88
N VAL A 152 -1.46 -17.54 -4.13
CA VAL A 152 -0.42 -17.83 -5.14
C VAL A 152 0.94 -17.32 -4.67
N GLN A 153 1.04 -16.08 -4.20
CA GLN A 153 2.31 -15.53 -3.72
C GLN A 153 2.81 -16.21 -2.43
N ALA A 154 1.89 -16.66 -1.56
CA ALA A 154 2.22 -17.45 -0.38
C ALA A 154 2.67 -18.89 -0.71
N GLY A 155 2.58 -19.32 -1.98
CA GLY A 155 2.98 -20.65 -2.41
C GLY A 155 2.00 -21.76 -2.02
N GLU A 156 0.76 -21.42 -1.69
CA GLU A 156 -0.27 -22.37 -1.21
C GLU A 156 -0.96 -23.14 -2.33
N ILE A 157 -0.77 -22.73 -3.58
CA ILE A 157 -1.45 -23.31 -4.75
C ILE A 157 -0.43 -24.07 -5.60
N ASP A 158 -0.76 -25.31 -6.02
CA ASP A 158 0.16 -26.08 -6.85
C ASP A 158 0.44 -25.35 -8.17
N SER A 159 1.72 -25.31 -8.55
CA SER A 159 2.19 -24.65 -9.77
C SER A 159 1.47 -25.09 -11.07
N LYS A 160 0.85 -26.27 -11.08
CA LYS A 160 0.12 -26.85 -12.22
C LYS A 160 -1.38 -26.57 -12.17
N GLU A 161 -1.92 -26.10 -11.05
CA GLU A 161 -3.33 -25.73 -10.97
C GLU A 161 -3.65 -24.60 -11.95
N ALA A 162 -4.86 -24.67 -12.49
CA ALA A 162 -5.37 -23.67 -13.41
C ALA A 162 -5.77 -22.41 -12.64
N GLU A 163 -5.52 -21.26 -13.25
CA GLU A 163 -6.01 -19.99 -12.77
C GLU A 163 -7.56 -19.98 -12.79
N PRO A 164 -8.22 -19.53 -11.72
CA PRO A 164 -9.67 -19.40 -11.70
C PRO A 164 -10.12 -18.29 -12.68
N PRO A 165 -11.42 -18.18 -12.97
CA PRO A 165 -11.93 -17.15 -13.85
C PRO A 165 -11.46 -15.75 -13.43
N VAL A 166 -10.90 -14.97 -14.37
CA VAL A 166 -10.38 -13.64 -14.07
C VAL A 166 -11.53 -12.64 -14.12
N PRO A 167 -11.85 -11.94 -13.01
CA PRO A 167 -12.95 -10.98 -12.99
C PRO A 167 -12.65 -9.80 -13.93
N PRO A 168 -13.68 -9.21 -14.57
CA PRO A 168 -13.51 -8.01 -15.37
C PRO A 168 -13.06 -6.81 -14.53
N GLY A 169 -12.34 -5.88 -15.13
CA GLY A 169 -11.91 -4.64 -14.46
C GLY A 169 -10.74 -4.80 -13.48
N LEU A 170 -9.98 -5.90 -13.55
CA LEU A 170 -8.84 -6.13 -12.66
C LEU A 170 -7.69 -5.14 -12.92
N GLY A 171 -7.59 -4.60 -14.14
CA GLY A 171 -6.65 -3.51 -14.48
C GLY A 171 -7.11 -2.11 -14.05
N GLN A 172 -8.28 -1.97 -13.43
CA GLN A 172 -8.87 -0.70 -12.99
C GLN A 172 -9.51 -0.90 -11.61
N LEU A 173 -8.68 -1.18 -10.60
CA LEU A 173 -9.15 -1.36 -9.22
C LEU A 173 -9.80 -0.07 -8.69
N SER A 174 -10.78 -0.23 -7.80
CA SER A 174 -11.29 0.89 -7.01
C SER A 174 -10.28 1.25 -5.91
N ALA A 175 -10.37 2.45 -5.34
CA ALA A 175 -9.49 2.86 -4.25
C ALA A 175 -9.50 1.89 -3.05
N SER A 176 -10.63 1.24 -2.77
CA SER A 176 -10.76 0.23 -1.72
C SER A 176 -10.12 -1.11 -2.08
N LEU A 177 -10.15 -1.51 -3.35
CA LEU A 177 -9.44 -2.70 -3.84
C LEU A 177 -7.93 -2.47 -3.92
N ASP A 178 -7.48 -1.28 -4.32
CA ASP A 178 -6.07 -0.88 -4.24
C ASP A 178 -5.60 -0.91 -2.78
N SER A 179 -6.37 -0.30 -1.86
CA SER A 179 -6.08 -0.33 -0.43
C SER A 179 -6.01 -1.78 0.10
N LEU A 180 -6.86 -2.69 -0.39
CA LEU A 180 -6.81 -4.10 -0.01
C LEU A 180 -5.55 -4.78 -0.53
N ALA A 181 -5.18 -4.56 -1.79
CA ALA A 181 -3.98 -5.13 -2.38
C ALA A 181 -2.72 -4.66 -1.65
N ASP A 182 -2.64 -3.37 -1.33
CA ASP A 182 -1.55 -2.76 -0.57
C ASP A 182 -1.49 -3.29 0.86
N PHE A 183 -2.64 -3.35 1.55
CA PHE A 183 -2.74 -3.90 2.90
C PHE A 183 -2.22 -5.33 2.96
N LEU A 184 -2.61 -6.16 1.98
CA LEU A 184 -2.22 -7.58 1.88
C LEU A 184 -0.82 -7.80 1.30
N ARG A 185 -0.14 -6.74 0.85
CA ARG A 185 1.17 -6.80 0.17
C ARG A 185 1.13 -7.73 -1.04
N ILE A 186 0.10 -7.61 -1.87
CA ILE A 186 0.02 -8.36 -3.12
C ILE A 186 1.10 -7.83 -4.07
N ASP A 187 1.91 -8.73 -4.63
CA ASP A 187 2.94 -8.36 -5.62
C ASP A 187 2.29 -7.62 -6.82
N GLY A 188 2.70 -6.37 -7.02
CA GLY A 188 2.16 -5.51 -8.08
C GLY A 188 2.48 -6.00 -9.50
N ASP A 189 3.60 -6.69 -9.72
CA ASP A 189 3.91 -7.32 -11.02
C ASP A 189 3.03 -8.55 -11.24
N LEU A 190 2.76 -9.32 -10.19
CA LEU A 190 1.81 -10.44 -10.24
C LEU A 190 0.39 -9.95 -10.59
N LEU A 191 -0.09 -8.93 -9.88
CA LEU A 191 -1.39 -8.29 -10.15
C LEU A 191 -1.45 -7.69 -11.57
N HIS A 192 -0.38 -7.03 -12.02
CA HIS A 192 -0.30 -6.48 -13.38
C HIS A 192 -0.44 -7.57 -14.44
N VAL A 193 0.28 -8.69 -14.31
CA VAL A 193 0.23 -9.80 -15.26
C VAL A 193 -1.11 -10.54 -15.21
N ALA A 194 -1.71 -10.64 -14.04
CA ALA A 194 -3.08 -11.12 -13.87
C ALA A 194 -4.09 -10.25 -14.63
N ALA A 195 -4.02 -8.93 -14.45
CA ALA A 195 -4.92 -7.96 -15.08
C ALA A 195 -4.91 -7.98 -16.61
N ARG A 196 -3.82 -8.43 -17.25
CA ARG A 196 -3.74 -8.58 -18.71
C ARG A 196 -4.73 -9.61 -19.29
N ALA A 197 -5.20 -10.55 -18.48
CA ALA A 197 -6.23 -11.53 -18.87
C ALA A 197 -7.65 -11.07 -18.50
N SER A 198 -7.79 -9.91 -17.85
CA SER A 198 -9.07 -9.36 -17.43
C SER A 198 -9.73 -8.59 -18.57
N SER A 199 -11.01 -8.85 -18.79
CA SER A 199 -11.85 -8.03 -19.66
C SER A 199 -11.99 -6.61 -19.08
N PRO A 200 -12.15 -5.56 -19.90
CA PRO A 200 -12.45 -4.22 -19.41
C PRO A 200 -13.70 -4.21 -18.51
N LEU A 201 -13.71 -3.30 -17.54
CA LEU A 201 -14.92 -3.07 -16.75
C LEU A 201 -15.97 -2.44 -17.66
N ALA A 202 -17.13 -3.08 -17.80
CA ALA A 202 -18.27 -2.42 -18.43
C ALA A 202 -18.68 -1.26 -17.51
N GLU A 203 -18.87 -0.06 -18.07
CA GLU A 203 -19.39 1.06 -17.30
C GLU A 203 -20.75 0.66 -16.72
N LEU A 204 -20.78 0.47 -15.40
CA LEU A 204 -22.01 0.31 -14.61
C LEU A 204 -22.71 1.67 -14.53
N ALA A 205 -23.13 2.20 -15.68
CA ALA A 205 -24.08 3.30 -15.71
C ALA A 205 -25.45 2.69 -15.40
N LEU A 206 -25.87 2.80 -14.13
CA LEU A 206 -27.26 2.58 -13.77
C LEU A 206 -28.09 3.67 -14.46
N ASP A 207 -28.57 3.37 -15.67
CA ASP A 207 -29.58 4.20 -16.30
C ASP A 207 -30.85 4.11 -15.46
N ARG A 208 -31.25 5.25 -14.90
CA ARG A 208 -32.43 5.36 -14.06
C ARG A 208 -33.68 4.91 -14.80
N ASP A 209 -33.80 5.24 -16.08
CA ASP A 209 -34.99 4.93 -16.87
C ASP A 209 -35.04 3.44 -17.22
N GLU A 210 -33.88 2.82 -17.51
CA GLU A 210 -33.76 1.37 -17.69
C GLU A 210 -34.11 0.62 -16.38
N PHE A 211 -33.57 1.08 -15.25
CA PHE A 211 -33.88 0.50 -13.95
C PHE A 211 -35.37 0.64 -13.60
N LEU A 212 -35.99 1.80 -13.86
CA LEU A 212 -37.41 2.01 -13.62
C LEU A 212 -38.29 1.14 -14.53
N ALA A 213 -37.92 0.99 -15.81
CA ALA A 213 -38.62 0.11 -16.73
C ALA A 213 -38.56 -1.35 -16.26
N TRP A 214 -37.37 -1.82 -15.86
CA TRP A 214 -37.19 -3.14 -15.29
C TRP A 214 -37.97 -3.32 -13.98
N LEU A 215 -37.89 -2.36 -13.06
CA LEU A 215 -38.62 -2.38 -11.80
C LEU A 215 -40.13 -2.45 -12.07
N GLY A 216 -40.61 -1.78 -13.12
CA GLY A 216 -41.99 -1.88 -13.61
C GLY A 216 -42.45 -3.31 -13.91
N THR A 217 -41.55 -4.21 -14.33
CA THR A 217 -41.86 -5.61 -14.63
C THR A 217 -42.03 -6.50 -13.40
N LEU A 218 -41.52 -6.08 -12.23
CA LEU A 218 -41.66 -6.84 -10.99
C LEU A 218 -43.08 -6.77 -10.43
N ALA A 219 -43.54 -7.85 -9.82
CA ALA A 219 -44.86 -7.92 -9.20
C ALA A 219 -44.96 -6.93 -8.02
N THR A 220 -46.14 -6.35 -7.79
CA THR A 220 -46.34 -5.39 -6.69
C THR A 220 -46.03 -6.01 -5.33
N ALA A 221 -46.45 -7.26 -5.09
CA ALA A 221 -46.16 -7.97 -3.85
C ALA A 221 -44.66 -8.12 -3.57
N GLU A 222 -43.85 -8.29 -4.62
CA GLU A 222 -42.40 -8.40 -4.51
C GLU A 222 -41.76 -7.04 -4.14
N LYS A 223 -42.25 -5.95 -4.73
CA LYS A 223 -41.82 -4.59 -4.39
C LYS A 223 -42.16 -4.26 -2.93
N ASP A 224 -43.37 -4.59 -2.51
CA ASP A 224 -43.85 -4.36 -1.15
C ASP A 224 -43.02 -5.16 -0.14
N GLU A 225 -42.65 -6.40 -0.48
CA GLU A 225 -41.78 -7.24 0.36
C GLU A 225 -40.38 -6.65 0.51
N VAL A 226 -39.74 -6.20 -0.58
CA VAL A 226 -38.41 -5.57 -0.53
C VAL A 226 -38.44 -4.28 0.29
N ILE A 227 -39.46 -3.44 0.12
CA ILE A 227 -39.62 -2.21 0.90
C ILE A 227 -39.87 -2.53 2.38
N THR A 228 -40.68 -3.54 2.68
CA THR A 228 -40.95 -3.98 4.06
C THR A 228 -39.68 -4.46 4.74
N LYS A 229 -38.88 -5.30 4.09
CA LYS A 229 -37.57 -5.76 4.59
C LYS A 229 -36.62 -4.59 4.85
N LEU A 230 -36.57 -3.62 3.94
CA LEU A 230 -35.70 -2.45 4.12
C LEU A 230 -36.14 -1.56 5.29
N VAL A 231 -37.44 -1.25 5.41
CA VAL A 231 -37.95 -0.27 6.37
C VAL A 231 -38.16 -0.87 7.77
N VAL A 232 -38.71 -2.08 7.84
CA VAL A 232 -39.07 -2.72 9.11
C VAL A 232 -37.92 -3.55 9.66
N GLU A 233 -37.26 -4.32 8.80
CA GLU A 233 -36.19 -5.26 9.20
C GLU A 233 -34.79 -4.63 9.10
N SER A 234 -34.68 -3.40 8.57
CA SER A 234 -33.41 -2.73 8.29
C SER A 234 -32.46 -3.55 7.39
N ASP A 235 -33.04 -4.39 6.54
CA ASP A 235 -32.30 -5.34 5.73
C ASP A 235 -31.71 -4.70 4.46
N GLN A 236 -30.54 -4.09 4.61
CA GLN A 236 -29.80 -3.46 3.49
C GLN A 236 -29.41 -4.47 2.39
N ALA A 237 -29.33 -5.76 2.72
CA ALA A 237 -28.96 -6.78 1.74
C ALA A 237 -30.09 -7.07 0.74
N ALA A 238 -31.35 -6.79 1.07
CA ALA A 238 -32.46 -6.89 0.11
C ALA A 238 -32.28 -5.92 -1.08
N VAL A 239 -31.74 -4.71 -0.83
CA VAL A 239 -31.48 -3.71 -1.87
C VAL A 239 -30.31 -4.14 -2.77
N ALA A 240 -29.24 -4.67 -2.16
CA ALA A 240 -28.09 -5.18 -2.92
C ALA A 240 -28.47 -6.39 -3.78
N GLU A 241 -29.35 -7.27 -3.29
CA GLU A 241 -29.87 -8.41 -4.06
C GLU A 241 -30.71 -7.96 -5.26
N LEU A 242 -31.57 -6.96 -5.07
CA LEU A 242 -32.36 -6.36 -6.16
C LEU A 242 -31.43 -5.77 -7.23
N LEU A 243 -30.39 -5.05 -6.82
CA LEU A 243 -29.40 -4.50 -7.73
C LEU A 243 -28.65 -5.61 -8.49
N GLN A 244 -28.19 -6.68 -7.82
CA GLN A 244 -27.57 -7.81 -8.50
C GLN A 244 -28.50 -8.46 -9.53
N ARG A 245 -29.79 -8.59 -9.22
CA ARG A 245 -30.78 -9.15 -10.15
C ARG A 245 -30.96 -8.29 -11.39
N PHE A 246 -30.96 -6.96 -11.23
CA PHE A 246 -30.96 -6.03 -12.35
C PHE A 246 -29.69 -6.19 -13.20
N LEU A 247 -28.51 -6.20 -12.58
CA LEU A 247 -27.21 -6.32 -13.27
C LEU A 247 -26.99 -7.66 -13.98
N ARG A 248 -27.70 -8.73 -13.58
CA ARG A 248 -27.67 -10.04 -14.24
C ARG A 248 -28.57 -10.11 -15.48
N GLN A 249 -29.35 -9.08 -15.79
CA GLN A 249 -30.21 -9.10 -16.97
C GLN A 249 -29.39 -8.99 -18.26
N PRO A 250 -29.75 -9.73 -19.33
CA PRO A 250 -29.12 -9.54 -20.63
C PRO A 250 -29.37 -8.11 -21.14
N GLY A 251 -28.33 -7.29 -21.19
CA GLY A 251 -28.40 -5.88 -21.61
C GLY A 251 -28.02 -4.88 -20.52
N ALA A 252 -28.17 -5.23 -19.24
CA ALA A 252 -27.69 -4.41 -18.13
C ALA A 252 -26.16 -4.51 -18.08
N ALA A 253 -25.46 -3.39 -18.31
CA ALA A 253 -24.00 -3.35 -18.23
C ALA A 253 -23.55 -3.72 -16.81
N GLY A 254 -22.69 -4.74 -16.65
CA GLY A 254 -22.13 -5.05 -15.33
C GLY A 254 -21.47 -6.42 -15.16
N THR A 255 -21.93 -7.46 -15.85
CA THR A 255 -21.27 -8.78 -15.81
C THR A 255 -20.80 -9.17 -17.20
N GLY A 256 -19.66 -8.59 -17.61
CA GLY A 256 -18.92 -9.09 -18.77
C GLY A 256 -18.52 -10.55 -18.57
N PRO A 257 -18.34 -11.34 -19.64
CA PRO A 257 -17.97 -12.74 -19.53
C PRO A 257 -16.64 -12.86 -18.76
N THR A 258 -16.68 -13.58 -17.65
CA THR A 258 -15.46 -13.96 -16.92
C THR A 258 -14.69 -14.93 -17.80
N ILE A 259 -13.49 -14.54 -18.22
CA ILE A 259 -12.67 -15.37 -19.10
C ILE A 259 -12.05 -16.47 -18.23
N THR A 260 -12.34 -17.73 -18.57
CA THR A 260 -11.58 -18.86 -18.02
C THR A 260 -10.17 -18.80 -18.62
N SER A 261 -9.22 -18.39 -17.81
CA SER A 261 -7.82 -18.39 -18.17
C SER A 261 -7.34 -19.84 -18.25
N ALA A 262 -6.80 -20.27 -19.39
CA ALA A 262 -6.16 -21.57 -19.52
C ALA A 262 -4.74 -21.59 -18.90
N ARG A 263 -4.32 -20.50 -18.25
CA ARG A 263 -2.98 -20.35 -17.68
C ARG A 263 -2.87 -21.13 -16.37
N THR A 264 -1.71 -21.73 -16.14
CA THR A 264 -1.39 -22.32 -14.83
C THR A 264 -0.74 -21.29 -13.90
N VAL A 265 -0.76 -21.57 -12.59
CA VAL A 265 -0.06 -20.77 -11.57
C VAL A 265 1.42 -20.57 -11.94
N ARG A 266 2.09 -21.61 -12.45
CA ARG A 266 3.49 -21.51 -12.91
C ARG A 266 3.66 -20.49 -14.04
N GLN A 267 2.76 -20.50 -15.02
CA GLN A 267 2.84 -19.57 -16.15
C GLN A 267 2.61 -18.13 -15.68
N LEU A 268 1.67 -17.94 -14.75
CA LEU A 268 1.40 -16.63 -14.14
C LEU A 268 2.63 -16.11 -13.38
N LEU A 269 3.21 -16.90 -12.48
CA LEU A 269 4.40 -16.53 -11.71
C LEU A 269 5.62 -16.28 -12.61
N ALA A 270 5.83 -17.11 -13.63
CA ALA A 270 6.92 -16.92 -14.58
C ALA A 270 6.77 -15.60 -15.38
N ALA A 271 5.55 -15.28 -15.81
CA ALA A 271 5.26 -14.03 -16.50
C ALA A 271 5.41 -12.82 -15.57
N ALA A 272 5.00 -12.91 -14.30
CA ALA A 272 5.22 -11.89 -13.29
C ALA A 272 6.72 -11.63 -13.05
N ALA A 273 7.52 -12.69 -12.88
CA ALA A 273 8.96 -12.58 -12.71
C ALA A 273 9.66 -11.96 -13.93
N ALA A 274 9.22 -12.29 -15.15
CA ALA A 274 9.72 -11.68 -16.38
C ALA A 274 9.40 -10.19 -16.44
N HIS A 275 8.16 -9.80 -16.08
CA HIS A 275 7.74 -8.40 -16.00
C HIS A 275 8.55 -7.62 -14.95
N ALA A 276 8.73 -8.18 -13.75
CA ALA A 276 9.52 -7.58 -12.67
C ALA A 276 10.97 -7.31 -13.12
N LYS A 277 11.57 -8.26 -13.84
CA LYS A 277 12.94 -8.12 -14.37
C LYS A 277 13.03 -6.99 -15.40
N GLU A 278 12.07 -6.92 -16.32
CA GLU A 278 12.01 -5.86 -17.34
C GLU A 278 11.85 -4.47 -16.70
N ARG A 279 10.90 -4.34 -15.77
CA ARG A 279 10.66 -3.10 -15.02
C ARG A 279 11.91 -2.63 -14.26
N LYS A 280 12.60 -3.54 -13.56
CA LYS A 280 13.85 -3.23 -12.86
C LYS A 280 14.96 -2.78 -13.82
N ARG A 281 15.04 -3.36 -15.02
CA ARG A 281 16.00 -2.92 -16.05
C ARG A 281 15.71 -1.48 -16.50
N ILE A 282 14.46 -1.20 -16.86
CA ILE A 282 14.03 0.13 -17.31
C ILE A 282 14.29 1.18 -16.21
N GLU A 283 13.95 0.88 -14.96
CA GLU A 283 14.19 1.77 -13.82
C GLU A 283 15.70 2.04 -13.61
N ALA A 284 16.54 0.99 -13.68
CA ALA A 284 17.99 1.14 -13.53
C ALA A 284 18.59 1.99 -14.66
N GLU A 285 18.13 1.81 -15.90
CA GLU A 285 18.54 2.63 -17.05
C GLU A 285 18.14 4.10 -16.86
N HIS A 286 16.91 4.36 -16.39
CA HIS A 286 16.44 5.71 -16.10
C HIS A 286 17.25 6.37 -14.97
N GLN A 287 17.47 5.67 -13.86
CA GLN A 287 18.28 6.16 -12.74
C GLN A 287 19.73 6.43 -13.15
N ALA A 288 20.34 5.57 -13.98
CA ALA A 288 21.67 5.79 -14.51
C ALA A 288 21.73 7.03 -15.42
N ALA A 289 20.73 7.20 -16.31
CA ALA A 289 20.62 8.36 -17.17
C ALA A 289 20.43 9.66 -16.36
N GLU A 290 19.59 9.64 -15.33
CA GLU A 290 19.41 10.78 -14.43
C GLU A 290 20.69 11.12 -13.66
N LYS A 291 21.41 10.11 -13.16
CA LYS A 291 22.68 10.32 -12.47
C LYS A 291 23.71 10.96 -13.38
N ILE A 292 23.85 10.47 -14.61
CA ILE A 292 24.74 11.06 -15.63
C ILE A 292 24.32 12.49 -15.94
N ARG A 293 23.01 12.77 -16.05
CA ARG A 293 22.49 14.14 -16.27
C ARG A 293 22.88 15.07 -15.12
N ARG A 294 22.63 14.67 -13.87
CA ARG A 294 22.96 15.45 -12.67
C ARG A 294 24.47 15.67 -12.54
N GLU A 295 25.30 14.65 -12.80
CA GLU A 295 26.75 14.77 -12.78
C GLU A 295 27.26 15.75 -13.84
N ARG A 296 26.68 15.74 -15.06
CA ARG A 296 27.00 16.72 -16.10
C ARG A 296 26.58 18.13 -15.71
N GLU A 297 25.39 18.30 -15.13
CA GLU A 297 24.93 19.61 -14.65
C GLU A 297 25.82 20.16 -13.54
N VAL A 298 26.18 19.32 -12.56
CA VAL A 298 27.11 19.68 -11.49
C VAL A 298 28.49 19.99 -12.05
N ALA A 299 28.98 19.21 -13.01
CA ALA A 299 30.26 19.48 -13.67
C ALA A 299 30.23 20.83 -14.40
N VAL A 300 29.22 21.10 -15.23
CA VAL A 300 29.09 22.38 -15.94
C VAL A 300 28.94 23.56 -14.96
N ALA A 301 28.16 23.42 -13.89
CA ALA A 301 28.05 24.44 -12.85
C ALA A 301 29.38 24.67 -12.13
N ARG A 302 30.12 23.58 -11.83
CA ARG A 302 31.46 23.63 -11.26
C ARG A 302 32.43 24.33 -12.19
N GLU A 303 32.36 24.07 -13.49
CA GLU A 303 33.21 24.75 -14.47
C GLU A 303 32.93 26.25 -14.51
N LYS A 304 31.65 26.64 -14.60
CA LYS A 304 31.25 28.07 -14.57
C LYS A 304 31.67 28.77 -13.27
N HIS A 305 31.55 28.09 -12.12
CA HIS A 305 31.98 28.62 -10.83
C HIS A 305 33.49 28.87 -10.81
N LEU A 306 34.28 27.88 -11.25
CA LEU A 306 35.73 28.02 -11.35
C LEU A 306 36.12 29.13 -12.34
N ASP A 307 35.46 29.24 -13.49
CA ASP A 307 35.71 30.30 -14.47
C ASP A 307 35.46 31.71 -13.88
N ALA A 308 34.44 31.87 -13.02
CA ALA A 308 34.16 33.13 -12.34
C ALA A 308 35.20 33.52 -11.26
N LEU A 309 35.99 32.56 -10.79
CA LEU A 309 37.04 32.77 -9.79
C LEU A 309 38.42 33.03 -10.41
N VAL A 310 38.59 32.82 -11.71
CA VAL A 310 39.83 33.14 -12.43
C VAL A 310 40.18 34.62 -12.23
N GLY A 311 41.40 34.89 -11.77
CA GLY A 311 41.89 36.24 -11.44
C GLY A 311 41.56 36.76 -10.04
N ARG A 312 40.74 36.04 -9.25
CA ARG A 312 40.45 36.36 -7.83
C ARG A 312 41.23 35.52 -6.82
N GLU A 313 42.17 34.71 -7.29
CA GLU A 313 42.91 33.72 -6.50
C GLU A 313 43.62 34.35 -5.28
N ALA A 314 44.29 35.49 -5.46
CA ALA A 314 44.96 36.19 -4.36
C ALA A 314 43.98 36.68 -3.27
N GLY A 315 42.78 37.12 -3.67
CA GLY A 315 41.72 37.51 -2.73
C GLY A 315 41.17 36.32 -1.95
N LEU A 316 40.94 35.19 -2.62
CA LEU A 316 40.50 33.95 -1.98
C LEU A 316 41.50 33.43 -0.94
N TRP A 317 42.80 33.56 -1.19
CA TRP A 317 43.83 33.21 -0.20
C TRP A 317 43.74 34.08 1.06
N ILE A 318 43.50 35.39 0.92
CA ILE A 318 43.33 36.32 2.06
C ILE A 318 42.05 36.02 2.84
N GLU A 319 40.97 35.69 2.13
CA GLU A 319 39.70 35.28 2.74
C GLU A 319 39.85 33.98 3.53
N VAL A 320 40.58 32.99 2.99
CA VAL A 320 40.91 31.74 3.70
C VAL A 320 41.67 32.04 5.00
N GLU A 321 42.71 32.87 4.97
CA GLU A 321 43.47 33.23 6.17
C GLU A 321 42.58 33.90 7.23
N THR A 322 41.68 34.79 6.80
CA THR A 322 40.73 35.49 7.67
C THR A 322 39.71 34.53 8.30
N LEU A 323 39.13 33.64 7.49
CA LEU A 323 38.15 32.64 7.93
C LEU A 323 38.77 31.64 8.91
N VAL A 324 40.02 31.22 8.65
CA VAL A 324 40.75 30.33 9.56
C VAL A 324 41.16 31.07 10.85
N ALA A 325 41.46 32.37 10.77
CA ALA A 325 41.74 33.20 11.95
C ALA A 325 40.54 33.34 12.88
N SER A 326 39.30 33.41 12.35
CA SER A 326 38.06 33.58 13.13
C SER A 326 37.76 32.46 14.14
N THR A 327 38.38 31.27 13.99
CA THR A 327 38.19 30.07 14.82
C THR A 327 36.76 29.50 14.91
N GLN A 328 35.87 29.91 14.01
CA GLN A 328 34.49 29.41 13.97
C GLN A 328 34.36 28.15 13.10
N ALA A 329 33.48 27.23 13.48
CA ALA A 329 33.24 26.00 12.72
C ALA A 329 32.76 26.29 11.29
N ALA A 330 31.79 27.20 11.12
CA ALA A 330 31.30 27.63 9.82
C ALA A 330 32.40 28.31 8.97
N GLY A 331 33.29 29.07 9.61
CA GLY A 331 34.45 29.69 8.96
C GLY A 331 35.45 28.66 8.44
N TYR A 332 35.70 27.57 9.17
CA TYR A 332 36.53 26.47 8.68
C TYR A 332 35.92 25.74 7.49
N ASP A 333 34.60 25.56 7.49
CA ASP A 333 33.91 24.88 6.39
C ASP A 333 33.91 25.75 5.11
N GLN A 334 33.76 27.08 5.24
CA GLN A 334 33.91 28.03 4.12
C GLN A 334 35.36 28.13 3.62
N ALA A 335 36.34 28.22 4.53
CA ALA A 335 37.75 28.20 4.15
C ALA A 335 38.12 26.93 3.38
N LEU A 336 37.54 25.79 3.77
CA LEU A 336 37.74 24.52 3.07
C LEU A 336 37.17 24.54 1.64
N GLN A 337 36.00 25.14 1.43
CA GLN A 337 35.42 25.32 0.09
C GLN A 337 36.33 26.17 -0.80
N HIS A 338 36.81 27.32 -0.31
CA HIS A 338 37.73 28.17 -1.07
C HIS A 338 39.07 27.48 -1.37
N LEU A 339 39.59 26.67 -0.44
CA LEU A 339 40.81 25.89 -0.68
C LEU A 339 40.61 24.78 -1.73
N LEU A 340 39.43 24.15 -1.78
CA LEU A 340 39.08 23.20 -2.84
C LEU A 340 38.95 23.89 -4.20
N ASP A 341 38.34 25.08 -4.24
CA ASP A 341 38.25 25.91 -5.46
C ASP A 341 39.64 26.30 -5.96
N LEU A 342 40.51 26.76 -5.08
CA LEU A 342 41.90 27.12 -5.40
C LEU A 342 42.72 25.91 -5.86
N ARG A 343 42.50 24.72 -5.28
CA ARG A 343 43.14 23.48 -5.75
C ARG A 343 42.72 23.15 -7.18
N ASP A 344 41.43 23.18 -7.45
CA ASP A 344 40.86 22.80 -8.74
C ASP A 344 41.24 23.85 -9.83
N LEU A 345 41.32 25.13 -9.47
CA LEU A 345 41.89 26.20 -10.33
C LEU A 345 43.38 25.96 -10.62
N ALA A 346 44.18 25.66 -9.59
CA ALA A 346 45.60 25.39 -9.76
C ALA A 346 45.89 24.15 -10.62
N ALA A 347 44.95 23.19 -10.67
CA ALA A 347 45.02 22.03 -11.56
C ALA A 347 44.72 22.35 -13.03
N ARG A 348 43.95 23.42 -13.32
CA ARG A 348 43.68 23.92 -14.68
C ARG A 348 44.83 24.75 -15.25
N GLY A 349 45.57 25.45 -14.40
CA GLY A 349 46.73 26.25 -14.77
C GLY A 349 48.03 25.43 -14.89
N ARG A 350 49.06 25.97 -15.55
CA ARG A 350 50.41 25.39 -15.53
C ARG A 350 51.11 25.73 -14.22
N GLY A 351 50.78 25.00 -13.15
CA GLY A 351 51.60 24.94 -11.92
C GLY A 351 51.52 26.18 -11.03
N GLY A 352 50.41 26.35 -10.32
CA GLY A 352 50.34 27.30 -9.20
C GLY A 352 51.02 26.76 -7.93
N ASP A 353 51.54 27.67 -7.09
CA ASP A 353 52.16 27.40 -5.77
C ASP A 353 51.18 26.83 -4.72
N PHE A 354 50.02 26.30 -5.12
CA PHE A 354 48.97 25.81 -4.23
C PHE A 354 49.52 24.83 -3.18
N ARG A 355 50.35 23.86 -3.62
CA ARG A 355 50.98 22.88 -2.72
C ARG A 355 51.93 23.52 -1.70
N LEU A 356 52.64 24.58 -2.07
CA LEU A 356 53.53 25.29 -1.14
C LEU A 356 52.74 26.15 -0.15
N ARG A 357 51.67 26.80 -0.62
CA ARG A 357 50.79 27.63 0.21
C ARG A 357 49.94 26.82 1.18
N ILE A 358 49.41 25.65 0.77
CA ILE A 358 48.65 24.78 1.68
C ILE A 358 49.56 24.20 2.78
N GLU A 359 50.80 23.85 2.47
CA GLU A 359 51.79 23.40 3.47
C GLU A 359 52.14 24.51 4.46
N SER A 360 52.33 25.74 3.96
CA SER A 360 52.57 26.91 4.81
C SER A 360 51.37 27.21 5.71
N LEU A 361 50.14 27.07 5.20
CA LEU A 361 48.91 27.24 5.97
C LEU A 361 48.76 26.14 7.05
N ARG A 362 49.09 24.89 6.71
CA ARG A 362 49.12 23.75 7.66
C ARG A 362 50.10 24.00 8.81
N GLN A 363 51.29 24.51 8.50
CA GLN A 363 52.30 24.86 9.50
C GLN A 363 51.86 26.04 10.37
N ALA A 364 51.34 27.11 9.77
CA ALA A 364 50.87 28.30 10.48
C ALA A 364 49.70 28.01 11.45
N HIS A 365 48.86 27.03 11.11
CA HIS A 365 47.68 26.65 11.89
C HIS A 365 47.76 25.26 12.52
N ALA A 366 48.97 24.71 12.69
CA ALA A 366 49.19 23.39 13.30
C ALA A 366 48.58 23.25 14.70
N ARG A 367 48.45 24.36 15.44
CA ARG A 367 47.82 24.42 16.77
C ARG A 367 46.29 24.37 16.76
N LYS A 368 45.64 24.28 15.58
CA LYS A 368 44.17 24.22 15.40
C LYS A 368 43.73 22.83 14.93
N PRO A 369 43.62 21.82 15.83
CA PRO A 369 43.41 20.42 15.45
C PRO A 369 42.09 20.17 14.69
N ALA A 370 41.04 20.94 14.98
CA ALA A 370 39.75 20.83 14.31
C ALA A 370 39.77 21.28 12.83
N PHE A 371 40.67 22.20 12.48
CA PHE A 371 40.87 22.65 11.10
C PHE A 371 41.77 21.67 10.33
N ILE A 372 42.87 21.23 10.94
CA ILE A 372 43.78 20.22 10.34
C ILE A 372 43.05 18.90 10.05
N LYS A 373 42.16 18.46 10.94
CA LYS A 373 41.33 17.27 10.72
C LYS A 373 40.40 17.41 9.51
N ARG A 374 39.86 18.61 9.27
CA ARG A 374 39.00 18.91 8.11
C ARG A 374 39.80 18.93 6.80
N LEU A 375 40.99 19.55 6.80
CA LEU A 375 41.90 19.54 5.65
C LEU A 375 42.30 18.11 5.27
N ALA A 376 42.71 17.30 6.25
CA ALA A 376 43.09 15.91 6.03
C ALA A 376 41.91 15.07 5.49
N LYS A 377 40.69 15.30 6.00
CA LYS A 377 39.47 14.63 5.50
C LYS A 377 39.16 15.00 4.04
N ALA A 378 39.54 16.20 3.60
CA ALA A 378 39.33 16.68 2.23
C ALA A 378 40.49 16.33 1.27
N GLY A 379 41.53 15.63 1.74
CA GLY A 379 42.72 15.30 0.95
C GLY A 379 43.56 16.51 0.55
N LEU A 380 43.42 17.62 1.28
CA LEU A 380 44.27 18.81 1.20
C LEU A 380 45.43 18.72 2.18
#